data_AF-A0A9X2T2E7-F1
#
_entry.id   AF-A0A9X2T2E7-F1
#
_cell.length_a   1.000
_cell.length_b   1.000
_cell.length_c   1.000
_cell.angle_alpha   90.00
_cell.angle_beta   90.00
_cell.angle_gamma   90.00
#
_symmetry.space_group_name_H-M   'P 1'
#
loop_
_entity.id
_entity.type
_entity.pdbx_description
1 polymer ?
#
loop_
_entity_poly.entity_id
_entity_poly.type
_entity_poly.pdbx_seq_one_letter_code
_entity_poly.pdbx_strand_id
1 'polypeptide(L)'
;VKTLHAPSLRVRTKKQGDTITIEVADNGPGIPDEIKDKILQPFFTTKKGTEGTGLGLSITHDIVKAHGGELRVESPPTSYNGEVRNGSKFIVSLPNETTL
;
A
#
# COMPACT_ATOMS: atom_id res chain seq x y z
N VAL A 1 5.22 -25.41 -12.26
CA VAL A 1 6.45 -24.65 -11.94
C VAL A 1 6.04 -23.20 -11.71
N LYS A 2 6.19 -22.66 -10.49
CA LYS A 2 5.84 -21.27 -10.21
C LYS A 2 6.94 -20.41 -10.85
N THR A 3 6.64 -19.73 -11.96
CA THR A 3 7.61 -18.85 -12.62
C THR A 3 7.98 -17.74 -11.64
N LEU A 4 9.17 -17.82 -11.05
CA LEU A 4 9.70 -16.81 -10.14
C LEU A 4 10.07 -15.59 -10.97
N HIS A 5 9.16 -14.61 -11.04
CA HIS A 5 9.48 -13.31 -11.58
C HIS A 5 10.50 -12.63 -10.67
N ALA A 6 11.48 -11.91 -11.25
CA ALA A 6 12.41 -11.10 -10.47
C ALA A 6 11.65 -10.13 -9.54
N PRO A 7 12.08 -9.94 -8.28
CA PRO A 7 11.46 -8.97 -7.38
C PRO A 7 11.38 -7.59 -8.04
N SER A 8 10.20 -6.96 -7.98
CA SER A 8 9.95 -5.65 -8.59
C SER A 8 9.18 -4.76 -7.62
N LEU A 9 9.64 -3.53 -7.47
CA LEU A 9 8.93 -2.44 -6.80
C LEU A 9 8.64 -1.37 -7.85
N ARG A 10 7.41 -0.84 -7.87
CA ARG A 10 7.01 0.25 -8.73
C ARG A 10 6.43 1.37 -7.88
N VAL A 11 6.94 2.58 -8.11
CA VAL A 11 6.36 3.80 -7.56
C VAL A 11 5.79 4.62 -8.70
N ARG A 12 4.56 5.12 -8.55
CA ARG A 12 3.93 6.02 -9.52
C ARG A 12 3.31 7.18 -8.78
N THR A 13 3.49 8.38 -9.30
CA THR A 13 2.80 9.56 -8.80
C THR A 13 1.91 10.11 -9.90
N LYS A 14 0.76 10.66 -9.53
CA LYS A 14 -0.17 11.28 -10.46
C LYS A 14 -0.90 12.43 -9.79
N LYS A 15 -0.97 13.58 -10.44
CA LYS A 15 -1.88 14.66 -10.08
C LYS A 15 -3.18 14.50 -10.86
N GLN A 16 -4.32 14.53 -10.18
CA GLN A 16 -5.66 14.43 -10.76
C GLN A 16 -6.55 15.48 -10.10
N GLY A 17 -6.80 16.59 -10.80
CA GLY A 17 -7.49 17.74 -10.21
C GLY A 17 -6.82 18.17 -8.91
N ASP A 18 -7.59 18.14 -7.83
CA ASP A 18 -7.19 18.58 -6.49
C ASP A 18 -6.63 17.45 -5.63
N THR A 19 -6.21 16.34 -6.24
CA THR A 19 -5.63 15.20 -5.52
C THR A 19 -4.29 14.80 -6.13
N ILE A 20 -3.30 14.55 -5.28
CA ILE A 20 -2.05 13.88 -5.61
C ILE A 20 -2.16 12.43 -5.15
N THR A 21 -1.93 11.49 -6.05
CA THR A 21 -1.88 10.06 -5.74
C THR A 21 -0.44 9.56 -5.81
N ILE A 22 -0.02 8.77 -4.82
CA ILE A 22 1.25 8.05 -4.77
C ILE A 22 0.91 6.56 -4.66
N GLU A 23 1.30 5.78 -5.65
CA GLU A 23 1.12 4.33 -5.68
C GLU A 23 2.45 3.64 -5.45
N VAL A 24 2.50 2.70 -4.50
CA VAL A 24 3.63 1.82 -4.25
C VAL A 24 3.17 0.38 -4.45
N ALA A 25 3.72 -0.32 -5.44
CA ALA A 25 3.30 -1.67 -5.81
C ALA A 25 4.48 -2.64 -5.86
N ASP A 26 4.30 -3.83 -5.30
CA ASP A 26 5.25 -4.94 -5.37
C ASP A 26 4.69 -6.14 -6.17
N ASN A 27 5.52 -7.16 -6.42
CA ASN A 27 5.12 -8.44 -7.01
C ASN A 27 5.29 -9.63 -6.06
N GLY A 28 5.17 -9.38 -4.75
CA GLY A 28 5.25 -10.37 -3.68
C GLY A 28 4.01 -11.26 -3.57
N PRO A 29 3.84 -11.95 -2.43
CA PRO A 29 2.73 -12.88 -2.23
C PRO A 29 1.36 -12.21 -2.03
N GLY A 30 1.33 -10.89 -1.78
CA GLY A 30 0.12 -10.17 -1.42
C GLY A 30 -0.27 -10.32 0.06
N ILE A 31 -1.48 -9.86 0.38
CA ILE A 31 -2.07 -9.79 1.71
C ILE A 31 -3.36 -10.62 1.70
N PRO A 32 -3.44 -11.71 2.48
CA PRO A 32 -4.66 -12.47 2.64
C PRO A 32 -5.84 -11.62 3.17
N ASP A 33 -7.05 -11.89 2.69
CA ASP A 33 -8.26 -11.14 3.06
C ASP A 33 -8.48 -11.09 4.58
N GLU A 34 -8.22 -12.19 5.26
CA GLU A 34 -8.34 -12.35 6.72
C GLU A 34 -7.48 -11.41 7.58
N ILE A 35 -6.45 -10.77 7.00
CA ILE A 35 -5.58 -9.84 7.71
C ILE A 35 -5.61 -8.42 7.13
N LYS A 36 -6.36 -8.15 6.06
CA LYS A 36 -6.40 -6.83 5.42
C LYS A 36 -6.83 -5.70 6.36
N ASP A 37 -7.75 -5.96 7.28
CA ASP A 37 -8.18 -4.96 8.26
C ASP A 37 -7.18 -4.80 9.41
N LYS A 38 -6.31 -5.79 9.61
CA LYS A 38 -5.34 -5.81 10.71
C LYS A 38 -4.02 -5.14 10.36
N ILE A 39 -3.64 -5.08 9.08
CA ILE A 39 -2.34 -4.50 8.65
C ILE A 39 -2.17 -3.03 9.05
N LEU A 40 -3.27 -2.30 9.23
CA LEU A 40 -3.27 -0.90 9.66
C LEU A 40 -3.22 -0.73 11.19
N GLN A 41 -3.37 -1.81 11.96
CA GLN A 41 -3.33 -1.77 13.42
C GLN A 41 -1.88 -1.65 13.91
N PRO A 42 -1.61 -0.78 14.90
CA PRO A 42 -0.30 -0.73 15.54
C PRO A 42 0.12 -2.11 16.04
N PHE A 43 1.42 -2.41 15.89
CA PHE A 43 2.05 -3.65 16.33
C PHE A 43 1.63 -4.93 15.58
N PHE A 44 0.74 -4.83 14.59
CA PHE A 44 0.43 -5.99 13.75
C PHE A 44 1.61 -6.30 12.82
N THR A 45 2.07 -7.55 12.83
CA THR A 45 3.14 -8.03 11.96
C THR A 45 2.97 -9.52 11.65
N THR A 46 3.29 -9.93 10.43
CA THR A 46 3.38 -11.34 10.01
C THR A 46 4.81 -11.88 10.12
N LYS A 47 5.79 -11.01 10.41
CA LYS A 47 7.18 -11.41 10.62
C LYS A 47 7.35 -12.06 12.00
N LYS A 48 8.20 -13.08 12.08
CA LYS A 48 8.44 -13.84 13.31
C LYS A 48 9.36 -13.07 14.26
N GLY A 49 9.20 -13.31 15.56
CA GLY A 49 10.08 -12.78 16.60
C GLY A 49 10.12 -11.25 16.64
N THR A 50 11.31 -10.67 16.65
CA THR A 50 11.56 -9.22 16.73
C THR A 50 11.81 -8.57 15.35
N GLU A 51 11.55 -9.26 14.24
CA GLU A 51 11.92 -8.81 12.88
C GLU A 51 11.02 -7.71 12.27
N GLY A 52 10.20 -7.06 13.09
CA GLY A 52 9.42 -5.89 12.70
C GLY A 52 8.53 -5.44 13.84
N THR A 53 8.51 -4.14 14.11
CA THR A 53 7.70 -3.54 15.19
C THR A 53 6.21 -3.52 14.87
N GLY A 54 5.82 -3.72 13.60
CA GLY A 54 4.43 -3.60 13.15
C GLY A 54 3.88 -2.18 13.17
N LEU A 55 4.73 -1.15 13.22
CA LEU A 55 4.31 0.25 13.35
C LEU A 55 4.29 1.04 12.03
N GLY A 56 5.00 0.58 11.00
CA GLY A 56 5.22 1.40 9.80
C GLY A 56 3.93 1.79 9.08
N LEU A 57 3.00 0.84 8.91
CA LEU A 57 1.77 1.10 8.16
C LEU A 57 0.73 1.88 8.99
N SER A 58 0.67 1.65 10.31
CA SER A 58 -0.19 2.43 11.20
C SER A 58 0.25 3.90 11.27
N ILE A 59 1.57 4.15 11.42
CA ILE A 59 2.12 5.52 11.40
C ILE A 59 1.87 6.18 10.04
N THR A 60 2.05 5.44 8.94
CA THR A 60 1.76 5.96 7.60
C THR A 60 0.30 6.38 7.46
N HIS A 61 -0.63 5.53 7.93
CA HIS A 61 -2.07 5.84 7.91
C HIS A 61 -2.38 7.11 8.72
N ASP A 62 -1.81 7.23 9.93
CA ASP A 62 -2.01 8.42 10.78
C ASP A 62 -1.45 9.70 10.14
N ILE A 63 -0.25 9.64 9.55
CA ILE A 63 0.36 10.77 8.84
C ILE A 63 -0.51 11.17 7.65
N VAL A 64 -0.93 10.23 6.81
CA VAL A 64 -1.76 10.52 5.63
C VAL A 64 -3.08 11.14 6.04
N LYS A 65 -3.73 10.62 7.08
CA LYS A 65 -4.98 11.15 7.62
C LYS A 65 -4.80 12.56 8.19
N ALA A 66 -3.69 12.83 8.89
CA ALA A 66 -3.37 14.16 9.41
C ALA A 66 -3.18 15.22 8.31
N HIS A 67 -2.83 14.80 7.10
CA HIS A 67 -2.74 15.66 5.91
C HIS A 67 -4.04 15.71 5.10
N GLY A 68 -5.17 15.24 5.65
CA GLY A 68 -6.47 15.22 4.95
C GLY A 68 -6.55 14.18 3.82
N GLY A 69 -5.64 13.21 3.82
CA GLY A 69 -5.57 12.18 2.81
C GLY A 69 -6.20 10.84 3.19
N GLU A 70 -6.06 9.87 2.27
CA GLU A 70 -6.51 8.49 2.44
C GLU A 70 -5.39 7.51 2.03
N LEU A 71 -5.22 6.44 2.81
CA LEU A 71 -4.40 5.28 2.44
C LEU A 71 -5.31 4.11 2.08
N ARG A 72 -5.22 3.64 0.84
CA ARG A 72 -5.94 2.44 0.36
C ARG A 72 -4.96 1.32 0.06
N VAL A 73 -5.39 0.07 0.25
CA VAL A 73 -4.59 -1.12 0.00
C VAL A 73 -5.36 -2.06 -0.94
N GLU A 74 -4.74 -2.42 -2.06
CA GLU A 74 -5.23 -3.44 -3.00
C GLU A 74 -4.30 -4.65 -2.97
N SER A 75 -4.83 -5.84 -2.66
CA SER A 75 -4.07 -7.08 -2.74
C SER A 75 -4.99 -8.30 -2.98
N PRO A 76 -4.77 -9.14 -4.01
CA PRO A 76 -3.88 -8.85 -5.13
C PRO A 76 -4.32 -7.54 -5.82
N PRO A 77 -3.38 -6.72 -6.31
CA PRO A 77 -3.72 -5.48 -7.01
C PRO A 77 -4.53 -5.81 -8.26
N THR A 78 -5.52 -4.96 -8.56
CA THR A 78 -6.26 -5.06 -9.82
C THR A 78 -5.31 -5.01 -11.02
N SER A 79 -5.75 -5.64 -12.12
CA SER A 79 -4.94 -5.90 -13.29
C SER A 79 -4.27 -4.64 -13.86
N TYR A 80 -2.95 -4.68 -13.99
CA TYR A 80 -2.23 -3.65 -14.74
C TYR A 80 -2.21 -4.08 -16.22
N ASN A 81 -2.77 -3.28 -17.13
CA ASN A 81 -2.92 -3.63 -18.55
C ASN A 81 -3.70 -4.94 -18.80
N GLY A 82 -4.63 -5.32 -17.91
CA GLY A 82 -5.43 -6.55 -18.07
C GLY A 82 -4.81 -7.83 -17.49
N GLU A 83 -3.56 -7.79 -17.00
CA GLU A 83 -2.93 -8.94 -16.33
C GLU A 83 -3.09 -8.89 -14.80
N VAL A 84 -3.66 -9.95 -14.22
CA VAL A 84 -3.68 -10.17 -12.77
C VAL A 84 -2.25 -10.46 -12.32
N ARG A 85 -1.68 -9.58 -11.48
CA ARG A 85 -0.35 -9.78 -10.90
C ARG A 85 -0.48 -10.04 -9.41
N ASN A 86 0.28 -11.00 -8.90
CA ASN A 86 0.49 -11.15 -7.46
C ASN A 86 1.16 -9.89 -6.89
N GLY A 87 0.97 -9.63 -5.59
CA GLY A 87 1.61 -8.54 -4.87
C GLY A 87 0.61 -7.71 -4.08
N SER A 88 1.05 -6.52 -3.68
CA SER A 88 0.20 -5.51 -3.04
C SER A 88 0.42 -4.16 -3.69
N LYS A 89 -0.61 -3.31 -3.69
CA LYS A 89 -0.53 -1.90 -4.08
C LYS A 89 -1.07 -1.05 -2.95
N PHE A 90 -0.23 -0.16 -2.44
CA PHE A 90 -0.58 0.86 -1.46
C PHE A 90 -0.76 2.18 -2.20
N ILE A 91 -1.89 2.84 -1.98
CA ILE A 91 -2.30 4.04 -2.69
C ILE A 91 -2.52 5.12 -1.64
N VAL A 92 -1.65 6.13 -1.63
CA VAL A 92 -1.80 7.33 -0.81
C VAL A 92 -2.41 8.42 -1.68
N SER A 93 -3.54 8.97 -1.26
CA SER A 93 -4.18 10.13 -1.87
C SER A 93 -4.08 11.31 -0.91
N LEU A 94 -3.58 12.44 -1.38
CA LEU A 94 -3.46 13.69 -0.61
C LEU A 94 -4.13 14.84 -1.36
N PRO A 95 -4.74 15.81 -0.67
CA PRO A 95 -5.16 17.06 -1.28
C PRO A 95 -3.99 17.78 -1.97
N ASN A 96 -4.22 18.30 -3.18
CA ASN A 96 -3.25 19.10 -3.94
C ASN A 96 -3.33 20.60 -3.58
N GLU A 97 -4.27 20.99 -2.72
CA GLU A 97 -4.40 22.37 -2.25
C GLU A 97 -4.21 22.44 -0.73
N THR A 98 -3.55 23.50 -0.29
CA THR A 98 -3.47 23.84 1.13
C THR A 98 -4.75 24.58 1.49
N THR A 99 -5.62 23.98 2.29
CA THR A 99 -6.64 24.77 2.99
C THR A 99 -5.89 25.61 4.02
N LEU A 100 -5.71 26.91 3.73
CA LEU A 100 -5.26 27.91 4.69
C LEU A 100 -6.38 28.23 5.69
#